data_AF-A0A0L9VBQ2-F1
#
_entry.id   AF-A0A0L9VBQ2-F1
#
_cell.length_a   1.000
_cell.length_b   1.000
_cell.length_c   1.000
_cell.angle_alpha   90.00
_cell.angle_beta   90.00
_cell.angle_gamma   90.00
#
_symmetry.space_group_name_H-M   'P 1'
#
loop_
_entity.id
_entity.type
_entity.pdbx_description
1 polymer ?
#
loop_
_entity_poly.entity_id
_entity_poly.type
_entity_poly.pdbx_seq_one_letter_code
_entity_poly.pdbx_strand_id
1 'polypeptide(L)' 'MTGEMFFLTTGNGTVEVLSYPSLRPLDTLMAHTAGCYCIAIDPVGRYFAVGSADSLVSLWNISEMLCVRTFTKLE' A
#
# COMPACT_ATOMS: atom_id res chain seq x y z
N MET A 1 0.67 -15.17 6.12
CA MET A 1 0.25 -13.78 6.41
C MET A 1 -0.25 -13.05 5.16
N THR A 2 0.42 -13.08 4.00
CA THR A 2 -0.07 -12.38 2.79
C THR A 2 -1.37 -12.92 2.19
N GLY A 3 -1.74 -14.17 2.45
CA GLY A 3 -3.00 -14.77 1.97
C GLY A 3 -4.25 -14.34 2.75
N GLU A 4 -4.12 -13.55 3.81
CA GLU A 4 -5.22 -13.15 4.70
C GLU A 4 -5.60 -11.67 4.55
N MET A 5 -4.86 -10.92 3.72
CA MET A 5 -5.05 -9.49 3.53
C MET A 5 -5.23 -9.17 2.05
N PHE A 6 -6.14 -8.24 1.78
CA PHE A 6 -6.43 -7.69 0.47
C PHE A 6 -6.18 -6.18 0.52
N PHE A 7 -5.30 -5.69 -0.35
CA PHE A 7 -4.95 -4.28 -0.42
C PHE A 7 -5.62 -3.61 -1.61
N LEU A 8 -6.30 -2.49 -1.37
CA LEU A 8 -7.03 -1.74 -2.38
C LEU A 8 -6.54 -0.30 -2.43
N THR A 9 -5.94 0.10 -3.54
CA THR A 9 -5.56 1.49 -3.81
C THR A 9 -6.78 2.32 -4.18
N THR A 10 -6.93 3.51 -3.61
CA THR A 10 -8.05 4.42 -3.89
C THR A 10 -7.60 5.69 -4.61
N GLY A 11 -8.57 6.38 -5.22
CA GLY A 11 -8.35 7.70 -5.83
C GLY A 11 -8.11 8.83 -4.83
N ASN A 12 -8.26 8.57 -3.52
CA ASN A 12 -8.12 9.58 -2.46
C ASN A 12 -6.73 9.57 -1.81
N GLY A 13 -5.76 8.86 -2.39
CA GLY A 13 -4.40 8.71 -1.84
C GLY A 13 -4.32 7.72 -0.68
N THR A 14 -5.32 6.85 -0.53
CA THR A 14 -5.32 5.82 0.51
C THR A 14 -5.09 4.43 -0.06
N VAL A 15 -4.63 3.53 0.80
CA VAL A 15 -4.69 2.09 0.59
C VAL A 15 -5.57 1.50 1.69
N GLU A 16 -6.70 0.93 1.31
CA GLU A 16 -7.57 0.20 2.22
C GLU A 16 -7.02 -1.23 2.40
N VAL A 17 -6.92 -1.67 3.65
CA VAL A 17 -6.52 -3.03 4.01
C VAL A 17 -7.75 -3.77 4.48
N LEU A 18 -8.08 -4.85 3.79
CA LEU A 18 -9.24 -5.69 4.08
C LEU A 18 -8.77 -7.10 4.46
N SER A 19 -9.55 -7.80 5.28
CA SER A 19 -9.36 -9.23 5.47
C SER A 19 -9.74 -10.01 4.22
N TYR A 20 -9.06 -11.11 3.94
CA TYR A 20 -9.40 -12.02 2.85
C TYR A 20 -9.72 -13.42 3.43
N PRO A 21 -10.81 -14.09 2.99
CA PRO A 21 -11.69 -13.73 1.86
C PRO A 21 -12.90 -12.85 2.23
N SER A 22 -13.11 -12.53 3.51
CA SER A 22 -14.36 -11.86 3.94
C SER A 22 -14.49 -10.38 3.57
N LEU A 23 -13.41 -9.76 3.07
CA LEU A 23 -13.32 -8.35 2.68
C LEU A 23 -13.79 -7.37 3.76
N ARG A 24 -13.53 -7.70 5.04
CA ARG A 24 -13.85 -6.79 6.15
C ARG A 24 -12.74 -5.75 6.30
N PRO A 25 -13.06 -4.47 6.49
CA PRO A 25 -12.05 -3.45 6.74
C PRO A 25 -11.21 -3.77 7.97
N LEU A 26 -9.89 -3.71 7.81
CA LEU A 26 -8.92 -3.86 8.88
C LEU A 26 -8.22 -2.53 9.17
N ASP A 27 -7.81 -1.82 8.13
CA ASP A 27 -7.08 -0.56 8.25
C ASP A 27 -7.22 0.33 7.02
N THR A 28 -6.83 1.60 7.14
CA THR A 28 -6.74 2.56 6.05
C THR A 28 -5.43 3.33 6.13
N LEU A 29 -4.58 3.12 5.14
CA LEU A 29 -3.26 3.71 5.08
C LEU A 29 -3.32 5.00 4.27
N MET A 30 -2.98 6.12 4.89
CA MET A 30 -2.84 7.43 4.23
C MET A 30 -1.51 7.45 3.46
N ALA A 31 -1.50 6.84 2.27
CA ALA A 31 -0.27 6.56 1.55
C ALA A 31 0.30 7.77 0.82
N HIS A 32 -0.58 8.58 0.24
CA HIS A 32 -0.23 9.63 -0.71
C HIS A 32 -1.21 10.79 -0.65
N THR A 33 -0.85 11.91 -1.27
CA THR A 33 -1.67 13.15 -1.30
C THR A 33 -2.61 13.23 -2.50
N ALA A 34 -2.42 12.33 -3.47
CA ALA A 34 -3.25 12.19 -4.66
C ALA A 34 -3.51 10.71 -4.95
N GLY A 35 -4.32 10.41 -5.98
CA GLY A 35 -4.79 9.05 -6.24
C GLY A 35 -3.68 8.01 -6.40
N CYS A 36 -3.84 6.89 -5.69
CA CYS A 36 -2.98 5.72 -5.81
C CYS A 36 -3.40 4.90 -7.04
N TYR A 37 -2.49 4.68 -7.98
CA TYR A 37 -2.79 3.99 -9.24
C TYR A 37 -2.36 2.53 -9.28
N CYS A 38 -1.35 2.17 -8.50
CA CYS A 38 -0.83 0.82 -8.51
C CYS A 38 -0.25 0.42 -7.15
N ILE A 39 -0.24 -0.88 -6.92
CA ILE A 39 0.39 -1.52 -5.76
C ILE A 39 1.12 -2.79 -6.20
N ALA A 40 2.28 -3.05 -5.61
CA ALA A 40 3.05 -4.28 -5.83
C ALA A 40 3.54 -4.83 -4.50
N ILE A 41 3.37 -6.13 -4.27
CA ILE A 41 3.78 -6.81 -3.05
C ILE A 41 5.08 -7.58 -3.32
N ASP A 42 6.03 -7.52 -2.40
CA ASP A 42 7.23 -8.37 -2.39
C ASP A 42 6.80 -9.86 -2.42
N PRO A 43 7.39 -10.71 -3.28
CA PRO A 43 7.09 -12.15 -3.31
C PRO A 43 7.21 -12.85 -1.95
N VAL A 44 8.08 -12.36 -1.05
CA VAL A 44 8.25 -12.91 0.30
C VAL A 44 7.25 -12.29 1.31
N GLY A 45 6.52 -11.25 0.90
CA GLY A 45 5.46 -10.63 1.69
C GLY A 45 5.97 -9.73 2.81
N ARG A 46 7.19 -9.18 2.71
CA ARG A 46 7.73 -8.26 3.72
C ARG A 46 7.29 -6.82 3.48
N TYR A 47 7.23 -6.43 2.21
CA TYR A 47 6.93 -5.07 1.81
C TYR A 47 5.86 -5.00 0.72
N PHE A 48 5.25 -3.83 0.60
CA PHE A 48 4.54 -3.45 -0.62
C PHE A 48 4.89 -2.02 -1.02
N ALA A 49 4.83 -1.74 -2.31
CA ALA A 49 5.06 -0.43 -2.89
C ALA A 49 3.77 0.12 -3.52
N VAL A 50 3.53 1.42 -3.39
CA VAL A 50 2.35 2.11 -3.92
C VAL A 50 2.79 3.30 -4.78
N GLY A 51 2.34 3.34 -6.03
CA GLY A 51 2.56 4.47 -6.95
C GLY A 51 1.36 5.39 -7.03
N SER A 52 1.60 6.70 -7.09
CA SER A 52 0.56 7.74 -6.99
C SER A 52 0.70 8.84 -8.05
N ALA A 53 -0.41 9.56 -8.26
CA ALA A 53 -0.49 10.75 -9.09
C ALA A 53 0.33 11.94 -8.56
N ASP A 54 0.73 11.92 -7.29
CA ASP A 54 1.60 12.95 -6.69
C ASP A 54 3.08 12.81 -7.08
N SER A 55 3.38 11.96 -8.06
CA SER A 55 4.71 11.68 -8.60
C SER A 55 5.65 10.96 -7.63
N LEU A 56 5.11 10.35 -6.57
CA LEU A 56 5.87 9.60 -5.57
C LEU A 56 5.55 8.11 -5.60
N VAL A 57 6.50 7.32 -5.09
CA VAL A 57 6.30 5.91 -4.74
C VAL A 57 6.57 5.74 -3.26
N SER A 58 5.68 5.10 -2.51
CA SER A 58 5.90 4.77 -1.09
C SER A 58 6.11 3.27 -0.91
N LEU A 59 7.02 2.89 -0.01
CA LEU A 59 7.33 1.50 0.37
C LEU A 59 6.94 1.30 1.82
N TRP A 60 6.25 0.20 2.08
CA TRP A 60 5.58 -0.06 3.36
C TRP A 60 5.96 -1.43 3.90
N ASN A 61 6.12 -1.54 5.21
CA ASN A 61 6.29 -2.81 5.91
C ASN A 61 4.91 -3.45 6.14
N ILE A 62 4.72 -4.69 5.69
CA ILE A 62 3.43 -5.41 5.80
C ILE A 62 3.10 -5.79 7.25
N SER A 63 4.09 -6.14 8.07
CA SER A 63 3.83 -6.56 9.45
C SER A 63 3.47 -5.41 10.38
N GLU A 64 4.02 -4.22 10.10
CA GLU A 64 3.84 -3.03 10.94
C GLU A 64 2.80 -2.06 10.36
N MET A 65 2.45 -2.21 9.07
CA MET A 65 1.64 -1.27 8.31
C MET A 65 2.19 0.17 8.34
N LEU A 66 3.52 0.30 8.36
CA LEU A 66 4.21 1.58 8.40
C LEU A 66 4.94 1.88 7.09
N CYS A 67 4.89 3.15 6.68
CA CYS A 67 5.69 3.66 5.58
C CYS A 67 7.17 3.63 5.97
N VAL A 68 7.95 2.83 5.26
CA VAL A 68 9.40 2.71 5.45
C VAL A 68 10.11 3.84 4.72
N ARG A 69 9.66 4.16 3.50
CA ARG A 69 10.30 5.17 2.66
C ARG A 69 9.39 5.68 1.56
N THR A 70 9.60 6.93 1.17
CA THR A 70 9.02 7.52 -0.04
C THR A 70 10.14 7.89 -1.01
N PHE A 71 9.94 7.57 -2.29
CA PHE A 71 10.87 7.79 -3.39
C PHE A 71 10.35 8.89 -4.32
N THR A 72 11.20 9.86 -4.62
CA THR A 72 10.93 10.99 -5.53
C THR A 72 11.64 10.83 -6.88
N LYS A 73 12.64 9.95 -6.95
CA LYS A 73 13.44 9.63 -8.14
C LYS A 73 14.13 8.28 -7.94
N LEU A 74 14.44 7.60 -9.04
CA LEU A 74 15.35 6.46 -9.08
C LEU A 74 16.77 7.02 -9.12
N GLU A 75 17.52 6.87 -8.03
CA GLU A 75 18.98 7.07 -8.02
C GLU A 75 19.69 5.75 -8.30
#